data_AF-A0A3A9I012-F1
#
_entry.id   AF-A0A3A9I012-F1
#
_cell.length_a   1.000
_cell.length_b   1.000
_cell.length_c   1.000
_cell.angle_alpha   90.00
_cell.angle_beta   90.00
_cell.angle_gamma   90.00
#
_symmetry.space_group_name_H-M   'P 1'
#
loop_
_entity.id
_entity.type
_entity.pdbx_description
1 polymer ?
#
loop_
_entity_poly.entity_id
_entity_poly.type
_entity_poly.pdbx_seq_one_letter_code
_entity_poly.pdbx_strand_id
1 'polypeptide(L)'
;MNLFTATFTDLSGTQRRDAVCTISFVYRGEWENKANQSAPEAGGTTVTYQVRFWNSEQDRVAGVDSQDYQISTGNTLTLAGPTDGPFEVLTERCQAHFLAQVVTRGNDSAATV
;
A
#
# COMPACT_ATOMS: atom_id res chain seq x y z
N MET A 1 -0.99 -16.32 -2.84
CA MET A 1 -0.39 -15.01 -2.54
C MET A 1 -0.03 -14.36 -3.88
N ASN A 2 -0.61 -13.21 -4.20
CA ASN A 2 -0.36 -12.55 -5.48
C ASN A 2 0.94 -11.73 -5.37
N LEU A 3 1.88 -12.00 -6.28
CA LEU A 3 3.15 -11.29 -6.39
C LEU A 3 3.05 -10.26 -7.53
N PHE A 4 3.69 -9.11 -7.34
CA PHE A 4 3.81 -8.09 -8.36
C PHE A 4 5.14 -7.35 -8.24
N THR A 5 5.63 -6.78 -9.33
CA THR A 5 6.88 -6.03 -9.34
C THR A 5 6.61 -4.54 -9.17
N ALA A 6 7.41 -3.85 -8.37
CA ALA A 6 7.33 -2.40 -8.20
C ALA A 6 8.72 -1.76 -8.09
N THR A 7 8.83 -0.51 -8.54
CA THR A 7 9.98 0.35 -8.28
C THR A 7 9.53 1.50 -7.38
N PHE A 8 10.22 1.71 -6.27
CA PHE A 8 9.86 2.70 -5.27
C PHE A 8 11.07 3.13 -4.43
N THR A 9 10.97 4.27 -3.75
CA THR A 9 11.92 4.66 -2.70
C THR A 9 11.33 4.33 -1.34
N ASP A 10 12.08 3.60 -0.50
CA ASP A 10 11.67 3.30 0.87
C ASP A 10 11.96 4.48 1.83
N LEU A 11 11.58 4.37 3.11
CA LEU A 11 11.81 5.45 4.08
C LEU A 11 13.28 5.73 4.39
N SER A 12 14.18 4.78 4.12
CA SER A 12 15.62 5.02 4.26
C SER A 12 16.17 5.90 3.13
N GLY A 13 15.35 6.22 2.13
CA GLY A 13 15.79 6.90 0.90
C GLY A 13 16.39 5.95 -0.13
N THR A 14 16.34 4.63 0.11
CA THR A 14 16.89 3.64 -0.82
C THR A 14 15.90 3.37 -1.94
N GLN A 15 16.34 3.58 -3.18
CA GLN A 15 15.56 3.19 -4.36
C GLN A 15 15.61 1.67 -4.52
N ARG A 16 14.45 1.02 -4.41
CA ARG A 16 14.22 -0.38 -4.71
C ARG A 16 13.72 -0.48 -6.15
N ARG A 17 14.52 -1.09 -7.02
CA ARG A 17 14.16 -1.33 -8.42
C ARG A 17 13.70 -2.77 -8.57
N ASP A 18 12.63 -2.97 -9.33
CA ASP A 18 12.07 -4.28 -9.63
C ASP A 18 11.88 -5.19 -8.40
N ALA A 19 11.51 -4.59 -7.27
CA ALA A 19 11.26 -5.30 -6.04
C ALA A 19 10.02 -6.19 -6.21
N VAL A 20 10.12 -7.44 -5.76
CA VAL A 20 9.00 -8.38 -5.79
C VAL A 20 8.18 -8.14 -4.55
N CYS A 21 6.93 -7.73 -4.74
CA CYS A 21 6.05 -7.25 -3.69
C CYS A 21 4.82 -8.16 -3.54
N THR A 22 4.19 -8.09 -2.37
CA THR A 22 2.89 -8.70 -2.11
C THR A 22 2.11 -7.89 -1.09
N ILE A 23 0.78 -7.96 -1.17
CA ILE A 23 -0.09 -7.46 -0.11
C ILE A 23 -0.14 -8.53 0.99
N SER A 24 0.53 -8.27 2.11
CA SER A 24 0.68 -9.23 3.21
C SER A 24 -0.51 -9.22 4.17
N PHE A 25 -1.24 -8.11 4.21
CA PHE A 25 -2.36 -7.91 5.13
C PHE A 25 -3.36 -6.92 4.54
N VAL A 26 -4.65 -7.19 4.74
CA VAL A 26 -5.76 -6.29 4.41
C VAL A 26 -6.77 -6.32 5.55
N TYR A 27 -7.13 -5.13 6.03
CA TYR A 27 -8.13 -4.90 7.06
C TYR A 27 -9.17 -3.90 6.56
N ARG A 28 -10.44 -4.15 6.89
CA ARG A 28 -11.54 -3.24 6.59
C ARG A 28 -11.92 -2.54 7.88
N GLY A 29 -11.78 -1.22 7.89
CA GLY A 29 -12.21 -0.38 9.00
C GLY A 29 -13.36 0.51 8.56
N GLU A 30 -14.49 0.39 9.23
CA GLU A 30 -15.55 1.40 9.19
C GLU A 30 -15.21 2.48 10.21
N TRP A 31 -15.42 3.74 9.85
CA TRP A 31 -15.34 4.83 10.81
C TRP A 31 -16.64 5.64 10.76
N GLU A 32 -17.21 5.84 11.95
CA GLU A 32 -18.34 6.73 12.15
C GLU A 32 -17.80 8.11 12.50
N ASN A 33 -18.16 9.13 11.72
CA ASN A 33 -17.92 10.51 12.12
C ASN A 33 -18.93 10.91 13.21
N LYS A 34 -18.65 10.62 14.48
CA LYS A 34 -19.56 10.95 15.60
C LYS A 34 -19.71 12.45 15.87
N ALA A 35 -19.07 13.33 15.08
CA ALA A 35 -19.02 14.76 15.33
C ALA A 35 -20.30 15.53 14.91
N ASN A 36 -21.21 14.97 14.10
CA ASN A 36 -22.40 15.67 13.61
C ASN A 36 -23.67 14.80 13.70
N GLN A 37 -24.40 14.87 14.81
CA GLN A 37 -25.70 14.19 15.01
C GLN A 37 -26.85 14.76 14.15
N SER A 38 -26.58 15.71 13.26
CA SER A 38 -27.61 16.46 12.49
C SER A 38 -27.45 16.36 10.97
N ALA A 39 -26.46 15.61 10.47
CA ALA A 39 -26.29 15.33 9.05
C ALA A 39 -26.33 13.81 8.84
N PRO A 40 -27.03 13.29 7.82
CA PRO A 40 -26.91 11.87 7.47
C PRO A 40 -25.42 11.58 7.28
N GLU A 41 -24.93 10.63 8.06
CA GLU A 41 -23.53 10.46 8.40
C GLU A 41 -22.65 10.44 7.14
N ALA A 42 -21.66 11.34 7.07
CA ALA A 42 -20.49 11.14 6.23
C ALA A 42 -19.59 10.08 6.89
N GLY A 43 -20.15 8.89 7.12
CA GLY A 43 -19.39 7.69 7.41
C GLY A 43 -18.77 7.17 6.12
N GLY A 44 -17.59 6.56 6.22
CA GLY A 44 -16.92 5.96 5.08
C GLY A 44 -16.20 4.70 5.50
N THR A 45 -16.05 3.76 4.57
CA THR A 45 -15.24 2.58 4.81
C THR A 45 -13.83 2.82 4.28
N THR A 46 -12.85 2.33 5.03
CA THR A 46 -11.43 2.41 4.70
C THR A 46 -10.85 1.02 4.63
N VAL A 47 -9.95 0.80 3.66
CA VAL A 47 -9.16 -0.42 3.62
C VAL A 47 -7.73 -0.09 3.99
N THR A 48 -7.25 -0.77 5.00
CA THR A 48 -5.94 -0.63 5.60
C THR A 48 -5.12 -1.84 5.18
N TYR A 49 -3.98 -1.66 4.55
CA TYR A 49 -3.19 -2.79 4.04
C TYR A 49 -1.68 -2.61 4.23
N GLN A 50 -0.95 -3.72 4.24
CA GLN A 50 0.51 -3.76 4.35
C GLN A 50 1.11 -4.38 3.08
N VAL A 51 2.27 -3.86 2.68
CA VAL A 51 3.05 -4.38 1.56
C VAL A 51 4.34 -4.98 2.09
N ARG A 52 4.64 -6.21 1.68
CA ARG A 52 5.97 -6.82 1.88
C ARG A 52 6.70 -6.91 0.56
N PHE A 53 8.02 -6.84 0.60
CA PHE A 53 8.83 -6.95 -0.58
C PHE A 53 10.15 -7.71 -0.35
N TRP A 54 10.66 -8.27 -1.43
CA TRP A 54 12.04 -8.73 -1.60
C TRP A 54 12.74 -7.79 -2.57
N ASN A 55 14.06 -7.59 -2.42
CA ASN A 55 14.79 -6.68 -3.32
C ASN A 55 14.84 -7.22 -4.76
N SER A 56 14.72 -8.53 -4.93
CA SER A 56 14.72 -9.19 -6.23
C SER A 56 13.97 -10.52 -6.16
N GLU A 57 13.66 -11.09 -7.34
CA GLU A 57 13.12 -12.45 -7.42
C GLU A 57 14.15 -13.50 -6.96
N GLN A 58 15.45 -13.22 -7.15
CA GLN A 58 16.52 -14.09 -6.67
C GLN A 58 16.52 -14.18 -5.14
N ASP A 59 16.39 -13.05 -4.44
CA ASP A 59 16.30 -13.00 -2.97
C ASP A 59 15.12 -13.83 -2.48
N ARG A 60 13.95 -13.69 -3.14
CA ARG A 60 12.74 -14.43 -2.79
C ARG A 60 12.91 -15.94 -2.94
N VAL A 61 13.47 -16.39 -4.06
CA VAL A 61 13.70 -17.82 -4.33
C VAL A 61 14.78 -18.40 -3.42
N ALA A 62 15.79 -17.60 -3.07
CA ALA A 62 16.83 -17.96 -2.11
C ALA A 62 16.35 -18.01 -0.65
N GLY A 63 15.10 -17.59 -0.38
CA GLY A 63 14.54 -17.58 0.97
C GLY A 63 15.08 -16.46 1.85
N VAL A 64 15.57 -15.37 1.26
CA VAL A 64 15.94 -14.17 2.00
C VAL A 64 14.69 -13.57 2.64
N ASP A 65 14.83 -13.06 3.86
CA ASP A 65 13.72 -12.45 4.59
C ASP A 65 13.12 -11.26 3.82
N SER A 66 11.78 -11.22 3.78
CA SER A 66 11.04 -10.09 3.22
C SER A 66 11.10 -8.88 4.15
N GLN A 67 11.04 -7.69 3.58
CA GLN A 67 10.94 -6.43 4.31
C GLN A 67 9.51 -5.87 4.20
N ASP A 68 9.01 -5.22 5.26
CA ASP A 68 7.77 -4.45 5.18
C ASP A 68 8.07 -3.10 4.50
N TYR A 69 7.23 -2.70 3.55
CA TYR A 69 7.26 -1.35 3.02
C TYR A 69 6.79 -0.37 4.10
N GLN A 70 7.62 0.63 4.39
CA GLN A 70 7.31 1.64 5.38
C GLN A 70 6.86 2.95 4.71
N ILE A 71 5.89 3.64 5.31
CA ILE A 71 5.53 5.04 5.00
C ILE A 71 5.73 5.90 6.25
N SER A 72 5.83 7.23 6.09
CA SER A 72 6.18 8.15 7.19
C SER A 72 5.21 8.10 8.37
N THR A 73 4.00 7.57 8.16
CA THR A 73 2.93 7.41 9.16
C THR A 73 2.74 5.97 9.63
N GLY A 74 3.64 5.03 9.31
CA GLY A 74 3.57 3.60 9.71
C GLY A 74 3.81 2.62 8.56
N ASN A 75 3.61 1.31 8.78
CA ASN A 75 3.78 0.27 7.74
C ASN A 75 2.50 0.02 6.93
N THR A 76 1.56 0.98 6.96
CA THR A 76 0.16 0.72 6.64
C THR A 76 -0.39 1.79 5.71
N LEU A 77 -0.95 1.35 4.59
CA LEU A 77 -1.54 2.21 3.56
C LEU A 77 -3.06 2.17 3.67
N THR A 78 -3.71 3.29 3.35
CA THR A 78 -5.17 3.43 3.42
C THR A 78 -5.74 3.73 2.04
N LEU A 79 -6.66 2.89 1.59
CA LEU A 79 -7.54 3.14 0.45
C LEU A 79 -8.86 3.73 0.96
N ALA A 80 -9.22 4.91 0.46
CA ALA A 80 -10.53 5.52 0.68
C ALA A 80 -11.52 5.09 -0.41
N GLY A 81 -12.80 4.95 -0.06
CA GLY A 81 -13.88 4.66 -1.01
C GLY A 81 -14.57 3.32 -0.75
N PRO A 82 -15.50 2.90 -1.64
CA PRO A 82 -16.32 1.72 -1.41
C PRO A 82 -15.46 0.47 -1.22
N THR A 83 -15.66 -0.21 -0.10
CA THR A 83 -14.91 -1.42 0.29
C THR A 83 -15.69 -2.69 0.02
N ASP A 84 -16.75 -2.58 -0.78
CA ASP A 84 -17.59 -3.70 -1.16
C ASP A 84 -16.83 -4.66 -2.06
N GLY A 85 -17.03 -5.94 -1.81
CA GLY A 85 -16.43 -7.03 -2.56
C GLY A 85 -15.68 -8.02 -1.67
N PRO A 86 -15.30 -9.19 -2.24
CA PRO A 86 -14.53 -10.20 -1.54
C PRO A 86 -13.10 -9.74 -1.25
N PHE A 87 -12.36 -10.50 -0.43
CA PHE A 87 -11.01 -10.16 0.00
C PHE A 87 -10.03 -10.02 -1.18
N GLU A 88 -10.18 -10.87 -2.20
CA GLU A 88 -9.38 -10.89 -3.42
C GLU A 88 -9.50 -9.56 -4.18
N VAL A 89 -10.73 -9.05 -4.34
CA VAL A 89 -10.99 -7.77 -5.00
C VAL A 89 -10.36 -6.61 -4.23
N LEU A 90 -10.39 -6.65 -2.89
CA LEU A 90 -9.70 -5.63 -2.10
C LEU A 90 -8.18 -5.72 -2.23
N THR A 91 -7.64 -6.93 -2.31
CA THR A 91 -6.21 -7.14 -2.50
C THR A 91 -5.72 -6.53 -3.83
N GLU A 92 -6.47 -6.72 -4.91
CA GLU A 92 -6.19 -6.12 -6.22
C GLU A 92 -6.26 -4.58 -6.18
N ARG A 93 -7.27 -4.02 -5.51
CA ARG A 93 -7.38 -2.57 -5.31
C ARG A 93 -6.23 -2.00 -4.49
N CYS A 94 -5.79 -2.71 -3.45
CA CYS A 94 -4.64 -2.32 -2.63
C CYS A 94 -3.34 -2.34 -3.44
N GLN A 95 -3.15 -3.35 -4.29
CA GLN A 95 -2.03 -3.42 -5.24
C GLN A 95 -2.05 -2.23 -6.21
N ALA A 96 -3.18 -1.96 -6.85
CA ALA A 96 -3.32 -0.84 -7.78
C ALA A 96 -3.06 0.51 -7.11
N HIS A 97 -3.60 0.71 -5.90
CA HIS A 97 -3.37 1.92 -5.11
C HIS A 97 -1.89 2.09 -4.73
N PHE A 98 -1.22 1.02 -4.30
CA PHE A 98 0.22 1.07 -3.99
C PHE A 98 1.05 1.46 -5.22
N LEU A 99 0.80 0.82 -6.37
CA LEU A 99 1.50 1.13 -7.62
C LEU A 99 1.31 2.59 -8.02
N ALA A 100 0.10 3.13 -7.90
CA ALA A 100 -0.17 4.54 -8.17
C ALA A 100 0.63 5.48 -7.24
N GLN A 101 0.68 5.18 -5.94
CA GLN A 101 1.42 6.01 -4.98
C GLN A 101 2.94 6.01 -5.20
N VAL A 102 3.53 4.85 -5.48
CA VAL A 102 4.98 4.78 -5.68
C VAL A 102 5.43 5.37 -7.00
N VAL A 103 4.59 5.31 -8.05
CA VAL A 103 4.83 6.00 -9.32
C VAL A 103 4.85 7.52 -9.12
N THR A 104 3.91 8.06 -8.32
CA THR A 104 3.92 9.51 -8.02
C THR A 104 5.17 9.93 -7.24
N ARG A 105 5.62 9.14 -6.27
CA ARG A 105 6.86 9.43 -5.51
C ARG A 105 8.14 9.29 -6.35
N GLY A 106 8.13 8.45 -7.39
CA GLY A 106 9.25 8.30 -8.32
C GLY A 106 9.51 9.53 -9.19
N ASN A 107 8.49 10.34 -9.44
CA ASN A 107 8.60 11.58 -10.23
C ASN A 107 8.94 12.82 -9.40
N ASP A 108 8.71 12.81 -8.08
CA ASP A 108 9.00 13.96 -7.21
C ASP A 108 10.51 14.16 -6.94
N SER A 109 11.39 13.29 -7.44
CA SER A 109 12.84 13.49 -7.39
C SER A 109 13.41 14.23 -8.62
N ALA A 110 12.56 14.75 -9.51
CA ALA A 110 12.96 15.51 -10.70
C ALA A 110 12.63 17.02 -10.61
N ALA A 111 12.94 17.65 -9.49
CA ALA A 111 13.14 19.10 -9.40
C ALA A 111 13.98 19.36 -8.13
N THR A 112 15.19 19.88 -8.21
CA THR A 112 15.41 21.33 -8.35
C THR A 112 16.85 21.55 -8.85
N VAL A 113 16.99 22.39 -9.87
CA VAL A 113 18.24 22.95 -10.41
C VAL A 113 18.82 23.98 -9.44
#